data_AF-A0A8H7H406-F1
#
_entry.id   AF-A0A8H7H406-F1
#
_cell.length_a   1.000
_cell.length_b   1.000
_cell.length_c   1.000
_cell.angle_alpha   90.00
_cell.angle_beta   90.00
_cell.angle_gamma   90.00
#
_symmetry.space_group_name_H-M   'P 1'
#
loop_
_entity.id
_entity.type
_entity.pdbx_description
1 polymer ?
#
loop_
_entity_poly.entity_id
_entity_poly.type
_entity_poly.pdbx_seq_one_letter_code
_entity_poly.pdbx_strand_id
1 'polypeptide(L)'
;MYNQPVFVYSLNQACQKSDWPLHKFECPALVAHAEKRGTTSESDEGSSEGTVGTVFVPSETVRALGRLVWLHSREKSNSVKRKEFELLESHRDKLEPSSPQTISYTRLGHALSSYVSHGAPDTNKLLELRLGSAKDIVDLLSKFSANAHTLSTPSLTPIGVALSPVAALINHSCVPNCVVVFPKASETKKVPNEMLIIAIGKIPPGEEVQIPHTLGKQKILQERYFFKCHCPNCETTSLVKTPYVDSRRALRCASKSCEGFLPMPRLDDSKLKRTEVQCLQCNIVCTIEPPAIADAIRLGEEGLERAEELQFSDPERAFKYTSNLIPMVSRFFHPSAHPLLALSRLHLSLLISRLDLDRSILDEAIRAAARVAAGISAVLPAGHPVRAVTYAELGKLLAVDEYYPEGQEPPEPTSAQLDPKANLTWVAGDEMGIPKGFERLRLAHHTLMQARQELLIGFGHSEEGGAVGKEVTELARKIEQEVAIWRKAGGGKRPVSIS
;
A
#
# COMPACT_ATOMS: atom_id res chain seq x y z
N MET A 1 36.52 20.29 -7.92
CA MET A 1 35.35 19.45 -7.63
C MET A 1 34.26 19.92 -8.57
N TYR A 2 34.18 19.31 -9.75
CA TYR A 2 33.25 19.71 -10.81
C TYR A 2 31.82 19.27 -10.47
N ASN A 3 30.84 20.08 -10.88
CA ASN A 3 29.39 19.85 -10.83
C ASN A 3 29.00 18.44 -11.29
N GLN A 4 29.01 17.45 -10.39
CA GLN A 4 28.37 16.17 -10.62
C GLN A 4 26.89 16.27 -10.21
N PRO A 5 25.95 15.72 -11.00
CA PRO A 5 24.55 15.68 -10.58
C PRO A 5 24.41 14.88 -9.28
N VAL A 6 23.61 15.38 -8.35
CA VAL A 6 23.34 14.67 -7.09
C VAL A 6 22.23 13.65 -7.33
N PHE A 7 22.58 12.37 -7.39
CA PHE A 7 21.63 11.26 -7.60
C PHE A 7 21.22 10.53 -6.32
N VAL A 8 21.97 10.72 -5.22
CA VAL A 8 21.80 9.95 -3.98
C VAL A 8 21.78 10.89 -2.80
N TYR A 9 20.74 10.73 -1.97
CA TYR A 9 20.60 11.39 -0.68
C TYR A 9 20.93 10.41 0.43
N SER A 10 21.65 10.86 1.44
CA SER A 10 21.98 10.09 2.65
C SER A 10 21.67 10.94 3.86
N LEU A 11 21.10 10.34 4.92
CA LEU A 11 20.78 11.04 6.16
C LEU A 11 22.03 11.70 6.78
N ASN A 12 23.17 11.01 6.71
CA ASN A 12 24.44 11.50 7.22
C ASN A 12 25.63 10.79 6.51
N GLN A 13 26.85 11.22 6.84
CA GLN A 13 28.08 10.65 6.28
C GLN A 13 28.27 9.16 6.62
N ALA A 14 27.71 8.67 7.73
CA ALA A 14 27.80 7.27 8.10
C ALA A 14 26.97 6.38 7.16
N CYS A 15 25.75 6.83 6.78
CA CYS A 15 24.93 6.17 5.77
C CYS A 15 25.62 6.16 4.40
N GLN A 16 26.20 7.29 3.98
CA GLN A 16 26.95 7.39 2.72
C GLN A 16 28.12 6.40 2.67
N LYS A 17 28.94 6.36 3.73
CA LYS A 17 30.05 5.40 3.85
C LYS A 17 29.59 3.95 3.89
N SER A 18 28.38 3.69 4.41
CA SER A 18 27.81 2.35 4.48
C SER A 18 27.34 1.83 3.12
N ASP A 19 26.77 2.69 2.26
CA ASP A 19 26.30 2.31 0.92
C ASP A 19 27.42 2.29 -0.13
N TRP A 20 28.51 3.03 0.10
CA TRP A 20 29.61 3.17 -0.86
C TRP A 20 30.19 1.86 -1.45
N PRO A 21 30.35 0.76 -0.69
CA PRO A 21 30.84 -0.51 -1.24
C PRO A 21 30.02 -1.05 -2.43
N LEU A 22 28.76 -0.66 -2.54
CA LEU A 22 27.87 -0.98 -3.66
C LEU A 22 27.64 0.24 -4.57
N HIS A 23 27.39 1.42 -4.00
CA HIS A 23 27.11 2.63 -4.76
C HIS A 23 28.26 3.06 -5.70
N LYS A 24 29.51 2.75 -5.38
CA LYS A 24 30.66 3.05 -6.25
C LYS A 24 30.55 2.48 -7.67
N PHE A 25 29.77 1.41 -7.87
CA PHE A 25 29.48 0.84 -9.18
C PHE A 25 28.30 1.53 -9.86
N GLU A 26 27.30 1.93 -9.07
CA GLU A 26 26.09 2.61 -9.56
C GLU A 26 26.36 4.07 -9.95
N CYS A 27 27.26 4.76 -9.24
CA CYS A 27 27.52 6.18 -9.45
C CYS A 27 27.98 6.49 -10.89
N PRO A 28 28.99 5.81 -11.48
CA PRO A 28 29.34 5.99 -12.88
C PRO A 28 28.19 5.66 -13.85
N ALA A 29 27.38 4.65 -13.54
CA ALA A 29 26.22 4.27 -14.35
C ALA A 29 25.14 5.36 -14.37
N LEU A 30 24.90 6.01 -13.24
CA LEU A 30 23.95 7.13 -13.13
C LEU A 30 24.44 8.36 -13.89
N VAL A 31 25.74 8.70 -13.76
CA VAL A 31 26.36 9.80 -14.50
C VAL A 31 26.25 9.57 -16.00
N ALA A 32 26.67 8.41 -16.49
CA ALA A 32 26.61 8.07 -17.91
C ALA A 32 25.16 8.07 -18.47
N HIS A 33 24.19 7.63 -17.65
CA HIS A 33 22.79 7.65 -18.04
C HIS A 33 22.24 9.07 -18.20
N ALA A 34 22.61 9.99 -17.30
CA ALA A 34 22.22 11.39 -17.38
C ALA A 34 22.85 12.10 -18.58
N GLU A 35 24.14 11.84 -18.84
CA GLU A 35 24.88 12.43 -19.96
C GLU A 35 24.32 12.00 -21.33
N LYS A 36 24.01 10.70 -21.51
CA LYS A 36 23.47 10.15 -22.77
C LYS A 36 22.17 10.83 -23.22
N ARG A 37 21.35 11.32 -22.29
CA ARG A 37 20.11 12.00 -22.63
C ARG A 37 20.27 13.48 -22.92
N GLY A 38 21.21 14.14 -22.25
CA GLY A 38 21.57 15.54 -22.55
C GLY A 38 21.98 15.72 -24.01
N THR A 39 22.62 14.71 -24.62
CA THR A 39 22.99 14.69 -26.04
C THR A 39 21.87 14.35 -27.01
N THR A 40 20.76 13.74 -26.58
CA THR A 40 19.61 13.40 -27.45
C THR A 40 18.51 14.46 -27.47
N SER A 41 18.49 15.36 -26.47
CA SER A 41 17.52 16.46 -26.39
C SER A 41 17.85 17.67 -27.28
N GLU A 42 18.97 17.66 -28.01
CA GLU A 42 19.29 18.69 -29.01
C GLU A 42 18.67 18.43 -30.40
N SER A 43 17.92 17.33 -30.58
CA SER A 43 17.31 16.97 -31.89
C SER A 43 15.78 16.93 -31.94
N ASP A 44 15.06 17.26 -30.86
CA ASP A 44 13.59 17.38 -30.86
C ASP A 44 13.15 18.85 -30.68
N GLU A 45 13.24 19.63 -31.76
CA GLU A 45 12.55 20.91 -31.89
C GLU A 45 11.03 20.65 -31.98
N GLY A 46 10.31 20.65 -30.86
CA GLY A 46 8.86 20.52 -30.93
C GLY A 46 8.08 20.22 -29.65
N SER A 47 8.48 20.70 -28.47
CA SER A 47 7.51 20.92 -27.39
C SER A 47 8.06 21.92 -26.37
N SER A 48 7.33 23.03 -26.24
CA SER A 48 7.55 24.12 -25.30
C SER A 48 7.31 23.68 -23.84
N GLU A 49 8.07 24.30 -22.92
CA GLU A 49 8.12 24.11 -21.46
C GLU A 49 9.07 23.00 -20.95
N GLY A 50 10.36 23.13 -21.26
CA GLY A 50 11.43 22.41 -20.57
C GLY A 50 11.58 22.87 -19.12
N THR A 51 11.26 21.98 -18.18
CA THR A 51 11.58 22.14 -16.76
C THR A 51 13.11 22.09 -16.60
N VAL A 52 13.72 23.24 -16.30
CA VAL A 52 15.16 23.34 -16.00
C VAL A 52 15.47 22.48 -14.77
N GLY A 53 16.31 21.44 -14.93
CA GLY A 53 16.96 20.76 -13.80
C GLY A 53 16.52 19.33 -13.45
N THR A 54 15.62 18.67 -14.20
CA THR A 54 15.27 17.28 -13.90
C THR A 54 16.37 16.31 -14.37
N VAL A 55 17.24 15.92 -13.44
CA VAL A 55 18.18 14.81 -13.63
C VAL A 55 17.39 13.53 -13.92
N PHE A 56 17.54 12.96 -15.10
CA PHE A 56 16.83 11.75 -15.49
C PHE A 56 17.47 10.52 -14.85
N VAL A 57 16.73 9.82 -13.99
CA VAL A 57 17.19 8.66 -13.24
C VAL A 57 16.61 7.39 -13.87
N PRO A 58 17.40 6.31 -14.07
CA PRO A 58 16.87 5.03 -14.51
C PRO A 58 15.78 4.50 -13.57
N SER A 59 14.89 3.65 -14.08
CA SER A 59 13.82 3.08 -13.26
C SER A 59 14.37 2.30 -12.06
N GLU A 60 13.59 2.29 -10.98
CA GLU A 60 13.91 1.56 -9.75
C GLU A 60 14.29 0.10 -10.03
N THR A 61 13.53 -0.59 -10.88
CA THR A 61 13.79 -1.97 -11.29
C THR A 61 15.17 -2.14 -11.94
N VAL A 62 15.56 -1.25 -12.85
CA VAL A 62 16.87 -1.30 -13.53
C VAL A 62 18.00 -1.10 -12.52
N ARG A 63 17.83 -0.14 -11.59
CA ARG A 63 18.81 0.15 -10.55
C ARG A 63 18.97 -1.01 -9.57
N ALA A 64 17.85 -1.60 -9.13
CA ALA A 64 17.84 -2.76 -8.25
C ALA A 64 18.51 -3.99 -8.90
N LEU A 65 18.21 -4.26 -10.17
CA LEU A 65 18.85 -5.32 -10.94
C LEU A 65 20.35 -5.06 -11.14
N GLY A 66 20.76 -3.83 -11.45
CA GLY A 66 22.17 -3.47 -11.56
C GLY A 66 22.92 -3.72 -10.25
N ARG A 67 22.37 -3.25 -9.13
CA ARG A 67 22.89 -3.52 -7.78
C ARG A 67 22.98 -5.03 -7.49
N LEU A 68 21.96 -5.80 -7.84
CA LEU A 68 21.94 -7.25 -7.68
C LEU A 68 23.04 -7.93 -8.50
N VAL A 69 23.24 -7.53 -9.76
CA VAL A 69 24.28 -8.08 -10.64
C VAL A 69 25.68 -7.78 -10.11
N TRP A 70 25.95 -6.54 -9.69
CA TRP A 70 27.25 -6.18 -9.09
C TRP A 70 27.52 -6.89 -7.76
N LEU A 71 26.48 -7.14 -6.95
CA LEU A 71 26.62 -7.94 -5.74
C LEU A 71 26.93 -9.40 -6.08
N HIS A 72 26.16 -9.98 -7.00
CA HIS A 72 26.28 -11.38 -7.38
C HIS A 72 27.61 -11.71 -8.06
N SER A 73 28.14 -10.81 -8.89
CA SER A 73 29.45 -11.01 -9.55
C SER A 73 30.61 -11.09 -8.56
N ARG A 74 30.49 -10.39 -7.42
CA ARG A 74 31.49 -10.37 -6.33
C ARG A 74 31.39 -11.56 -5.39
N GLU A 75 30.26 -12.24 -5.36
CA GLU A 75 30.08 -13.43 -4.54
C GLU A 75 30.90 -14.61 -5.09
N LYS A 76 31.60 -15.30 -4.17
CA LYS A 76 32.37 -16.50 -4.50
C LYS A 76 31.45 -17.58 -5.03
N SER A 77 31.91 -18.37 -6.01
CA SER A 77 31.10 -19.44 -6.62
C SER A 77 30.53 -20.46 -5.64
N ASN A 78 31.18 -20.67 -4.50
CA ASN A 78 30.75 -21.60 -3.46
C ASN A 78 30.06 -20.93 -2.26
N SER A 79 29.81 -19.61 -2.27
CA SER A 79 29.19 -18.93 -1.14
C SER A 79 27.72 -19.36 -0.98
N VAL A 80 27.26 -19.43 0.27
CA VAL A 80 25.86 -19.78 0.59
C VAL A 80 24.90 -18.79 -0.08
N LYS A 81 25.17 -17.49 0.03
CA LYS A 81 24.38 -16.42 -0.60
C LYS A 81 24.20 -16.62 -2.10
N ARG A 82 25.27 -17.04 -2.78
CA ARG A 82 25.22 -17.30 -4.21
C ARG A 82 24.33 -18.49 -4.53
N LYS A 83 24.50 -19.61 -3.82
CA LYS A 83 23.67 -20.80 -4.01
C LYS A 83 22.20 -20.52 -3.73
N GLU A 84 21.90 -19.80 -2.66
CA GLU A 84 20.54 -19.37 -2.32
C GLU A 84 19.91 -18.55 -3.45
N PHE A 85 20.65 -17.61 -4.03
CA PHE A 85 20.18 -16.85 -5.18
C PHE A 85 19.98 -17.71 -6.44
N GLU A 86 20.92 -18.60 -6.74
CA GLU A 86 20.85 -19.48 -7.91
C GLU A 86 19.67 -20.46 -7.85
N LEU A 87 19.25 -20.84 -6.65
CA LEU A 87 18.11 -21.72 -6.36
C LEU A 87 16.75 -21.00 -6.37
N LEU A 88 16.72 -19.67 -6.48
CA LEU A 88 15.46 -18.94 -6.61
C LEU A 88 14.67 -19.44 -7.83
N GLU A 89 13.37 -19.62 -7.63
CA GLU A 89 12.48 -20.01 -8.70
C GLU A 89 12.43 -18.92 -9.77
N SER A 90 12.58 -19.31 -11.04
CA SER A 90 12.59 -18.35 -12.13
C SER A 90 11.35 -18.44 -13.01
N HIS A 91 10.66 -19.57 -13.06
CA HIS A 91 9.55 -19.80 -14.00
C HIS A 91 9.86 -19.45 -15.46
N ARG A 92 11.14 -19.28 -15.83
CA ARG A 92 11.54 -18.86 -17.19
C ARG A 92 11.04 -19.85 -18.25
N ASP A 93 10.93 -21.12 -17.87
CA ASP A 93 10.52 -22.22 -18.75
C ASP A 93 8.99 -22.18 -19.02
N LYS A 94 8.24 -21.34 -18.30
CA LYS A 94 6.80 -21.07 -18.51
C LYS A 94 6.54 -19.78 -19.31
N LEU A 95 7.59 -19.08 -19.77
CA LEU A 95 7.45 -17.84 -20.53
C LEU A 95 7.12 -18.13 -21.99
N GLU A 96 6.00 -17.58 -22.45
CA GLU A 96 5.61 -17.64 -23.87
C GLU A 96 6.27 -16.51 -24.67
N PRO A 97 6.88 -16.77 -25.85
CA PRO A 97 7.60 -15.76 -26.63
C PRO A 97 6.79 -14.50 -26.99
N SER A 98 5.49 -14.67 -27.26
CA SER A 98 4.57 -13.57 -27.63
C SER A 98 3.87 -12.93 -26.44
N SER A 99 4.15 -13.37 -25.21
CA SER A 99 3.50 -12.80 -24.02
C SER A 99 3.95 -11.35 -23.77
N PRO A 100 3.06 -10.49 -23.23
CA PRO A 100 3.43 -9.14 -22.79
C PRO A 100 4.60 -9.15 -21.78
N GLN A 101 4.74 -10.21 -21.00
CA GLN A 101 5.80 -10.40 -20.01
C GLN A 101 7.16 -10.59 -20.69
N THR A 102 7.24 -11.44 -21.71
CA THR A 102 8.47 -11.63 -22.49
C THR A 102 8.91 -10.34 -23.20
N ILE A 103 7.96 -9.58 -23.75
CA ILE A 103 8.24 -8.27 -24.36
C ILE A 103 8.79 -7.28 -23.31
N SER A 104 8.17 -7.25 -22.13
CA SER A 104 8.62 -6.43 -21.00
C SER A 104 10.04 -6.82 -20.55
N TYR A 105 10.33 -8.12 -20.42
CA TYR A 105 11.67 -8.61 -20.05
C TYR A 105 12.72 -8.30 -21.11
N THR A 106 12.36 -8.33 -22.39
CA THR A 106 13.28 -7.95 -23.47
C THR A 106 13.69 -6.47 -23.34
N ARG A 107 12.72 -5.57 -23.14
CA ARG A 107 12.98 -4.14 -22.93
C ARG A 107 13.79 -3.88 -21.67
N LEU A 108 13.43 -4.55 -20.57
CA LEU A 108 14.11 -4.44 -19.29
C LEU A 108 15.53 -4.99 -19.35
N GLY A 109 15.74 -6.12 -20.04
CA GLY A 109 17.05 -6.72 -20.26
C GLY A 109 17.97 -5.80 -21.06
N HIS A 110 17.46 -5.17 -22.13
CA HIS A 110 18.22 -4.17 -22.87
C HIS A 110 18.59 -2.94 -22.00
N ALA A 111 17.64 -2.45 -21.20
CA ALA A 111 17.86 -1.33 -20.29
C ALA A 111 18.91 -1.68 -19.21
N LEU A 112 18.82 -2.87 -18.62
CA LEU A 112 19.79 -3.39 -17.66
C LEU A 112 21.18 -3.49 -18.28
N SER A 113 21.29 -4.15 -19.44
CA SER A 113 22.57 -4.33 -20.13
C SER A 113 23.23 -3.00 -20.47
N SER A 114 22.44 -2.02 -20.91
CA SER A 114 22.92 -0.65 -21.16
C SER A 114 23.40 0.02 -19.87
N TYR A 115 22.63 -0.14 -18.78
CA TYR A 115 22.91 0.49 -17.49
C TYR A 115 24.21 -0.02 -16.86
N VAL A 116 24.38 -1.34 -16.77
CA VAL A 116 25.60 -1.95 -16.19
C VAL A 116 26.84 -1.78 -17.07
N SER A 117 26.63 -1.51 -18.37
CA SER A 117 27.72 -1.22 -19.32
C SER A 117 28.12 0.27 -19.34
N HIS A 118 27.39 1.13 -18.63
CA HIS A 118 27.53 2.60 -18.68
C HIS A 118 27.27 3.20 -20.07
N GLY A 119 26.35 2.64 -20.86
CA GLY A 119 26.12 3.10 -22.23
C GLY A 119 25.46 2.08 -23.12
N ALA A 120 25.99 1.86 -24.32
CA ALA A 120 25.56 0.73 -25.15
C ALA A 120 25.96 -0.59 -24.49
N PRO A 121 25.18 -1.68 -24.66
CA PRO A 121 25.54 -2.99 -24.13
C PRO A 121 26.93 -3.44 -24.58
N ASP A 122 27.81 -3.74 -23.63
CA ASP A 122 29.18 -4.21 -23.85
C ASP A 122 29.27 -5.70 -23.49
N THR A 123 29.55 -6.56 -24.48
CA THR A 123 29.59 -8.01 -24.31
C THR A 123 30.65 -8.48 -23.31
N ASN A 124 31.80 -7.80 -23.23
CA ASN A 124 32.87 -8.16 -22.31
C ASN A 124 32.46 -7.85 -20.86
N LYS A 125 31.89 -6.66 -20.62
CA LYS A 125 31.37 -6.29 -19.29
C LYS A 125 30.24 -7.22 -18.86
N LEU A 126 29.33 -7.57 -19.77
CA LEU A 126 28.25 -8.50 -19.47
C LEU A 126 28.80 -9.89 -19.10
N LEU A 127 29.83 -10.38 -19.78
CA LEU A 127 30.48 -11.64 -19.45
C LEU A 127 31.15 -11.60 -18.07
N GLU A 128 31.83 -10.52 -17.71
CA GLU A 128 32.42 -10.30 -16.36
C GLU A 128 31.34 -10.31 -15.26
N LEU A 129 30.16 -9.79 -15.59
CA LEU A 129 28.99 -9.79 -14.73
C LEU A 129 28.19 -11.10 -14.75
N ARG A 130 28.68 -12.12 -15.47
CA ARG A 130 28.05 -13.43 -15.66
C ARG A 130 26.70 -13.40 -16.36
N LEU A 131 26.50 -12.41 -17.24
CA LEU A 131 25.38 -12.26 -18.14
C LEU A 131 25.84 -12.55 -19.58
N GLY A 132 26.35 -13.76 -19.81
CA GLY A 132 26.99 -14.12 -21.09
C GLY A 132 26.00 -14.41 -22.22
N SER A 133 24.73 -14.62 -21.90
CA SER A 133 23.69 -14.95 -22.87
C SER A 133 22.35 -14.29 -22.55
N ALA A 134 21.47 -14.23 -23.56
CA ALA A 134 20.08 -13.81 -23.36
C ALA A 134 19.36 -14.69 -22.32
N LYS A 135 19.70 -15.98 -22.23
CA LYS A 135 19.16 -16.90 -21.24
C LYS A 135 19.52 -16.47 -19.81
N ASP A 136 20.76 -16.03 -19.57
CA ASP A 136 21.20 -15.58 -18.25
C ASP A 136 20.45 -14.31 -17.81
N ILE A 137 20.25 -13.38 -18.75
CA ILE A 137 19.48 -12.16 -18.50
C ILE A 137 18.03 -12.51 -18.18
N VAL A 138 17.38 -13.35 -18.99
CA VAL A 138 15.99 -13.76 -18.75
C VAL A 138 15.86 -14.50 -17.42
N ASP A 139 16.78 -15.41 -17.07
CA ASP A 139 16.75 -16.11 -15.79
C ASP A 139 16.85 -15.15 -14.59
N LEU A 140 17.77 -14.18 -14.66
CA LEU A 140 17.91 -13.12 -13.65
C LEU A 140 16.61 -12.30 -13.50
N LEU A 141 16.06 -11.82 -14.62
CA LEU A 141 14.84 -11.00 -14.60
C LEU A 141 13.65 -11.78 -14.03
N SER A 142 13.54 -13.06 -14.39
CA SER A 142 12.44 -13.90 -13.95
C SER A 142 12.56 -14.23 -12.45
N LYS A 143 13.77 -14.56 -11.97
CA LYS A 143 14.05 -14.69 -10.52
C LYS A 143 13.72 -13.41 -9.76
N PHE A 144 14.15 -12.26 -10.27
CA PHE A 144 13.85 -10.99 -9.62
C PHE A 144 12.33 -10.74 -9.55
N SER A 145 11.61 -10.96 -10.65
CA SER A 145 10.17 -10.71 -10.72
C SER A 145 9.34 -11.63 -9.81
N ALA A 146 9.73 -12.90 -9.69
CA ALA A 146 9.03 -13.91 -8.90
C ALA A 146 9.33 -13.84 -7.39
N ASN A 147 10.50 -13.30 -6.99
CA ASN A 147 10.99 -13.42 -5.62
C ASN A 147 11.22 -12.07 -4.90
N ALA A 148 11.15 -10.94 -5.62
CA ALA A 148 11.32 -9.63 -5.02
C ALA A 148 10.13 -9.21 -4.15
N HIS A 149 10.43 -8.65 -2.98
CA HIS A 149 9.48 -8.03 -2.08
C HIS A 149 9.53 -6.50 -2.22
N THR A 150 8.39 -5.85 -2.05
CA THR A 150 8.35 -4.40 -1.93
C THR A 150 9.03 -3.98 -0.62
N LEU A 151 10.05 -3.13 -0.71
CA LEU A 151 10.63 -2.43 0.42
C LEU A 151 9.71 -1.28 0.81
N SER A 152 9.36 -1.18 2.09
CA SER A 152 8.49 -0.13 2.59
C SER A 152 9.12 0.65 3.74
N THR A 153 8.59 1.85 4.00
CA THR A 153 8.76 2.53 5.28
C THR A 153 8.10 1.72 6.41
N PRO A 154 8.35 2.08 7.69
CA PRO A 154 7.57 1.55 8.82
C PRO A 154 6.07 1.83 8.72
N SER A 155 5.65 2.86 7.98
CA SER A 155 4.24 3.17 7.69
C SER A 155 3.69 2.43 6.47
N LEU A 156 4.41 1.43 5.95
CA LEU A 156 4.05 0.62 4.78
C LEU A 156 3.96 1.39 3.45
N THR A 157 4.55 2.59 3.40
CA THR A 157 4.70 3.32 2.14
C THR A 157 5.78 2.64 1.29
N PRO A 158 5.49 2.22 0.05
CA PRO A 158 6.50 1.59 -0.80
C PRO A 158 7.59 2.60 -1.16
N ILE A 159 8.86 2.23 -0.95
CA ILE A 159 10.03 3.08 -1.23
C ILE A 159 11.11 2.37 -2.05
N GLY A 160 10.90 1.09 -2.36
CA GLY A 160 11.83 0.34 -3.20
C GLY A 160 11.46 -1.13 -3.34
N VAL A 161 12.47 -1.92 -3.69
CA VAL A 161 12.43 -3.38 -3.75
C VAL A 161 13.56 -3.97 -2.91
N ALA A 162 13.25 -5.05 -2.20
CA ALA A 162 14.19 -5.88 -1.45
C ALA A 162 14.11 -7.33 -1.95
N LEU A 163 15.27 -7.98 -2.02
CA LEU A 163 15.37 -9.41 -2.34
C LEU A 163 16.00 -10.13 -1.15
N SER A 164 15.30 -11.10 -0.59
CA SER A 164 15.81 -12.00 0.44
C SER A 164 15.49 -13.42 0.02
N PRO A 165 16.51 -14.24 -0.34
CA PRO A 165 16.25 -15.62 -0.73
C PRO A 165 15.52 -16.43 0.33
N VAL A 166 15.78 -16.16 1.61
CA VAL A 166 15.10 -16.83 2.73
C VAL A 166 13.61 -16.45 2.79
N ALA A 167 13.28 -15.17 2.62
CA ALA A 167 11.88 -14.74 2.63
C ALA A 167 11.12 -15.21 1.37
N ALA A 168 11.81 -15.34 0.25
CA ALA A 168 11.26 -15.82 -1.01
C ALA A 168 10.85 -17.31 -0.97
N LEU A 169 11.35 -18.10 0.00
CA LEU A 169 10.91 -19.48 0.23
C LEU A 169 9.46 -19.57 0.73
N ILE A 170 8.90 -18.47 1.24
CA ILE A 170 7.62 -18.48 1.92
C ILE A 170 6.48 -18.38 0.90
N ASN A 171 5.64 -19.41 0.91
CA ASN A 171 4.52 -19.54 0.00
C ASN A 171 3.39 -18.53 0.25
N HIS A 172 2.51 -18.41 -0.74
CA HIS A 172 1.38 -17.50 -0.69
C HIS A 172 0.17 -18.08 0.03
N SER A 173 -0.51 -17.26 0.83
CA SER A 173 -1.92 -17.44 1.17
C SER A 173 -2.67 -16.10 1.14
N CYS A 174 -3.95 -16.12 0.72
CA CYS A 174 -4.84 -14.96 0.88
C CYS A 174 -5.33 -14.79 2.32
N VAL A 175 -5.12 -15.80 3.17
CA VAL A 175 -5.37 -15.77 4.63
C VAL A 175 -4.06 -16.16 5.32
N PRO A 176 -3.04 -15.29 5.26
CA PRO A 176 -1.69 -15.63 5.71
C PRO A 176 -1.61 -15.72 7.24
N ASN A 177 -0.65 -16.51 7.74
CA ASN A 177 -0.31 -16.56 9.17
C ASN A 177 0.94 -15.72 9.51
N CYS A 178 1.67 -15.25 8.49
CA CYS A 178 2.81 -14.35 8.62
C CYS A 178 2.72 -13.15 7.67
N VAL A 179 3.50 -12.11 7.96
CA VAL A 179 3.64 -10.89 7.16
C VAL A 179 5.10 -10.47 7.07
N VAL A 180 5.44 -9.77 5.98
CA VAL A 180 6.76 -9.17 5.79
C VAL A 180 6.68 -7.68 6.12
N VAL A 181 7.55 -7.19 7.00
CA VAL A 181 7.58 -5.78 7.43
C VAL A 181 9.00 -5.26 7.59
N PHE A 182 9.12 -3.93 7.58
CA PHE A 182 10.33 -3.17 7.84
C PHE A 182 10.05 -2.20 9.01
N PRO A 183 10.03 -2.70 10.26
CA PRO A 183 9.46 -1.96 11.40
C PRO A 183 10.29 -0.75 11.83
N LYS A 184 11.56 -0.68 11.44
CA LYS A 184 12.51 0.33 11.90
C LYS A 184 13.33 0.88 10.73
N ALA A 185 13.63 2.17 10.81
CA ALA A 185 14.74 2.79 10.10
C ALA A 185 15.83 3.08 11.13
N SER A 186 16.80 2.17 11.25
CA SER A 186 17.92 2.30 12.17
C SER A 186 18.85 3.43 11.75
N GLU A 187 19.14 4.32 12.70
CA GLU A 187 20.13 5.39 12.55
C GLU A 187 21.57 4.92 12.79
N THR A 188 21.76 3.66 13.24
CA THR A 188 23.08 3.15 13.64
C THR A 188 23.43 1.84 12.95
N LYS A 189 24.73 1.64 12.67
CA LYS A 189 25.27 0.43 12.04
C LYS A 189 25.06 -0.87 12.84
N LYS A 190 24.65 -0.78 14.11
CA LYS A 190 24.57 -1.94 15.02
C LYS A 190 23.29 -2.76 14.81
N VAL A 191 22.24 -2.14 14.28
CA VAL A 191 20.98 -2.81 13.97
C VAL A 191 20.69 -2.54 12.49
N PRO A 192 20.77 -3.53 11.60
CA PRO A 192 20.44 -3.33 10.20
C PRO A 192 18.94 -3.00 10.04
N ASN A 193 18.57 -2.34 8.94
CA ASN A 193 17.17 -2.30 8.52
C ASN A 193 16.82 -3.69 7.98
N GLU A 194 16.34 -4.56 8.85
CA GLU A 194 16.07 -5.95 8.50
C GLU A 194 14.64 -6.12 7.98
N MET A 195 14.52 -6.93 6.94
CA MET A 195 13.25 -7.51 6.54
C MET A 195 12.85 -8.52 7.62
N LEU A 196 11.73 -8.28 8.31
CA LEU A 196 11.23 -9.20 9.32
C LEU A 196 10.03 -9.98 8.80
N ILE A 197 9.97 -11.26 9.16
CA ILE A 197 8.81 -12.12 8.97
C ILE A 197 8.14 -12.27 10.34
N ILE A 198 6.95 -11.70 10.47
CA ILE A 198 6.21 -11.63 11.73
C ILE A 198 4.99 -12.53 11.67
N ALA A 199 4.84 -13.42 12.64
CA ALA A 199 3.63 -14.18 12.83
C ALA A 199 2.50 -13.27 13.34
N ILE A 200 1.36 -13.27 12.64
CA ILE A 200 0.17 -12.49 13.01
C ILE A 200 -0.89 -13.32 13.73
N GLY A 201 -0.54 -14.57 14.06
CA GLY A 201 -1.35 -15.51 14.80
C GLY A 201 -0.51 -16.66 15.35
N LYS A 202 -1.14 -17.57 16.09
CA LYS A 202 -0.47 -18.78 16.57
C LYS A 202 -0.20 -19.72 15.39
N ILE A 203 1.04 -20.19 15.26
CA ILE A 203 1.45 -21.18 14.25
C ILE A 203 1.85 -22.47 14.98
N PRO A 204 1.01 -23.53 14.93
CA PRO A 204 1.33 -24.84 15.49
C PRO A 204 2.56 -25.48 14.82
N PRO A 205 3.30 -26.36 15.52
CA PRO A 205 4.36 -27.15 14.90
C PRO A 205 3.83 -27.98 13.72
N GLY A 206 4.55 -27.90 12.59
CA GLY A 206 4.17 -28.60 11.35
C GLY A 206 3.23 -27.81 10.44
N GLU A 207 2.70 -26.66 10.87
CA GLU A 207 1.97 -25.76 9.98
C GLU A 207 2.95 -24.96 9.10
N GLU A 208 2.60 -24.82 7.82
CA GLU A 208 3.38 -24.05 6.86
C GLU A 208 3.30 -22.54 7.17
N VAL A 209 4.44 -21.85 7.10
CA VAL A 209 4.48 -20.39 7.15
C VAL A 209 4.09 -19.82 5.79
N GLN A 210 3.12 -18.90 5.76
CA GLN A 210 2.56 -18.34 4.53
C GLN A 210 2.40 -16.82 4.63
N ILE A 211 2.71 -16.11 3.55
CA ILE A 211 2.61 -14.64 3.43
C ILE A 211 1.70 -14.22 2.26
N PRO A 212 1.17 -12.98 2.25
CA PRO A 212 0.43 -12.49 1.09
C PRO A 212 1.39 -11.93 0.04
N HIS A 213 1.54 -12.59 -1.12
CA HIS A 213 2.25 -12.03 -2.29
C HIS A 213 1.41 -10.96 -3.00
N THR A 214 0.07 -11.11 -2.95
CA THR A 214 -0.89 -10.14 -3.48
C THR A 214 -2.15 -10.14 -2.61
N LEU A 215 -2.90 -9.03 -2.61
CA LEU A 215 -4.20 -8.95 -1.95
C LEU A 215 -5.30 -9.61 -2.81
N GLY A 216 -5.29 -10.94 -2.92
CA GLY A 216 -6.45 -11.68 -3.40
C GLY A 216 -6.75 -11.63 -4.90
N LYS A 217 -5.79 -11.22 -5.74
CA LYS A 217 -5.98 -11.16 -7.19
C LYS A 217 -5.43 -12.42 -7.86
N GLN A 218 -6.30 -13.43 -8.02
CA GLN A 218 -5.98 -14.70 -8.65
C GLN A 218 -5.35 -14.54 -10.06
N LYS A 219 -5.78 -13.50 -10.80
CA LYS A 219 -5.20 -13.13 -12.09
C LYS A 219 -3.71 -12.77 -11.98
N ILE A 220 -3.33 -11.92 -11.01
CA ILE A 220 -1.93 -11.54 -10.78
C ILE A 220 -1.10 -12.77 -10.35
N LEU A 221 -1.66 -13.66 -9.53
CA LEU A 221 -0.97 -14.90 -9.14
C LEU A 221 -0.67 -15.80 -10.33
N GLN A 222 -1.60 -15.94 -11.27
CA GLN A 222 -1.39 -16.74 -12.48
C GLN A 222 -0.43 -16.07 -13.46
N GLU A 223 -0.61 -14.75 -13.69
CA GLU A 223 0.19 -14.01 -14.65
C GLU A 223 1.63 -13.84 -14.17
N ARG A 224 1.86 -13.46 -12.91
CA ARG A 224 3.20 -13.14 -12.39
C ARG A 224 3.91 -14.33 -11.75
N TYR A 225 3.17 -15.18 -11.04
CA TYR A 225 3.75 -16.27 -10.23
C TYR A 225 3.39 -17.66 -10.76
N PHE A 226 2.65 -17.75 -11.86
CA PHE A 226 2.34 -19.01 -12.56
C PHE A 226 1.73 -20.11 -11.68
N PHE A 227 0.89 -19.74 -10.71
CA PHE A 227 0.15 -20.69 -9.88
C PHE A 227 -1.28 -20.22 -9.56
N LYS A 228 -2.14 -21.18 -9.18
CA LYS A 228 -3.49 -20.92 -8.66
C LYS A 228 -3.51 -21.07 -7.13
N CYS A 229 -4.09 -20.11 -6.42
CA CYS A 229 -4.21 -20.20 -4.96
C CYS A 229 -5.37 -21.12 -4.58
N HIS A 230 -5.10 -22.00 -3.61
CA HIS A 230 -6.04 -22.98 -3.08
C HIS A 230 -6.25 -22.78 -1.57
N CYS A 231 -6.06 -21.55 -1.07
CA CYS A 231 -6.32 -21.26 0.34
C CYS A 231 -7.83 -21.32 0.64
N PRO A 232 -8.24 -21.41 1.92
CA PRO A 232 -9.65 -21.48 2.30
C PRO A 232 -10.50 -20.37 1.67
N ASN A 233 -10.01 -19.13 1.61
CA ASN A 233 -10.75 -18.02 0.99
C ASN A 233 -10.98 -18.23 -0.53
N CYS A 234 -10.01 -18.80 -1.25
CA CYS A 234 -10.13 -19.09 -2.67
C CYS A 234 -10.99 -20.34 -2.96
N GLU A 235 -10.90 -21.37 -2.13
CA GLU A 235 -11.65 -22.63 -2.32
C GLU A 235 -13.09 -22.59 -1.79
N THR A 236 -13.36 -21.81 -0.74
CA THR A 236 -14.70 -21.71 -0.12
C THR A 236 -15.76 -21.20 -1.11
N THR A 237 -15.33 -20.47 -2.15
CA THR A 237 -16.19 -20.05 -3.27
C THR A 237 -16.78 -21.23 -4.06
N SER A 238 -16.21 -22.44 -3.95
CA SER A 238 -16.58 -23.61 -4.76
C SER A 238 -17.22 -24.77 -4.00
N LEU A 239 -17.13 -24.83 -2.66
CA LEU A 239 -17.43 -26.06 -1.90
C LEU A 239 -18.50 -25.94 -0.80
N VAL A 240 -18.88 -24.73 -0.37
CA VAL A 240 -19.67 -24.56 0.85
C VAL A 240 -21.16 -24.31 0.57
N LYS A 241 -22.04 -25.13 1.19
CA LYS A 241 -23.52 -25.00 1.15
C LYS A 241 -24.08 -23.90 2.05
N THR A 242 -23.26 -23.29 2.91
CA THR A 242 -23.61 -22.06 3.63
C THR A 242 -23.29 -20.85 2.75
N PRO A 243 -24.09 -19.77 2.77
CA PRO A 243 -23.79 -18.58 2.00
C PRO A 243 -22.49 -17.93 2.51
N TYR A 244 -21.37 -18.24 1.84
CA TYR A 244 -20.11 -17.54 2.03
C TYR A 244 -20.12 -16.28 1.17
N VAL A 245 -19.75 -15.15 1.78
CA VAL A 245 -19.60 -13.88 1.07
C VAL A 245 -18.13 -13.48 1.11
N ASP A 246 -17.49 -13.41 -0.05
CA ASP A 246 -16.15 -12.81 -0.17
C ASP A 246 -16.27 -11.30 0.12
N SER A 247 -15.74 -10.86 1.25
CA SER A 247 -15.80 -9.44 1.66
C SER A 247 -15.15 -8.51 0.65
N ARG A 248 -14.21 -8.98 -0.18
CA ARG A 248 -13.55 -8.18 -1.24
C ARG A 248 -14.47 -7.91 -2.44
N ARG A 249 -15.61 -8.60 -2.53
CA ARG A 249 -16.60 -8.47 -3.60
C ARG A 249 -18.02 -8.24 -3.06
N ALA A 250 -18.16 -7.96 -1.77
CA ALA A 250 -19.46 -7.86 -1.14
C ALA A 250 -20.22 -6.59 -1.56
N LEU A 251 -21.53 -6.74 -1.74
CA LEU A 251 -22.44 -5.62 -1.95
C LEU A 251 -22.89 -5.05 -0.59
N ARG A 252 -23.30 -3.78 -0.59
CA ARG A 252 -23.82 -3.07 0.58
C ARG A 252 -25.27 -3.46 0.84
N CYS A 253 -25.63 -3.67 2.11
CA CYS A 253 -27.02 -3.86 2.51
C CYS A 253 -27.86 -2.59 2.23
N ALA A 254 -29.12 -2.77 1.82
CA ALA A 254 -30.06 -1.66 1.63
C ALA A 254 -30.39 -0.93 2.95
N SER A 255 -30.28 -1.62 4.09
CA SER A 255 -30.39 -0.98 5.40
C SER A 255 -29.14 -0.17 5.71
N LYS A 256 -29.32 1.14 5.90
CA LYS A 256 -28.22 2.08 6.15
C LYS A 256 -27.47 1.81 7.46
N SER A 257 -28.14 1.22 8.44
CA SER A 257 -27.56 0.83 9.74
C SER A 257 -27.00 -0.58 9.77
N CYS A 258 -27.07 -1.32 8.66
CA CYS A 258 -26.58 -2.68 8.58
C CYS A 258 -25.17 -2.73 7.97
N GLU A 259 -24.24 -3.35 8.71
CA GLU A 259 -22.85 -3.60 8.28
C GLU A 259 -22.70 -4.94 7.54
N GLY A 260 -23.81 -5.64 7.33
CA GLY A 260 -23.83 -6.97 6.73
C GLY A 260 -23.39 -7.00 5.27
N PHE A 261 -22.76 -8.10 4.92
CA PHE A 261 -22.29 -8.40 3.57
C PHE A 261 -23.43 -9.02 2.75
N LEU A 262 -23.60 -8.54 1.51
CA LEU A 262 -24.43 -9.20 0.50
C LEU A 262 -23.57 -9.95 -0.51
N PRO A 263 -23.89 -11.20 -0.87
CA PRO A 263 -23.18 -11.94 -1.91
C PRO A 263 -23.28 -11.24 -3.27
N MET A 264 -22.19 -11.34 -4.03
CA MET A 264 -22.13 -10.89 -5.42
C MET A 264 -22.96 -11.84 -6.31
N PRO A 265 -23.91 -11.33 -7.12
CA PRO A 265 -24.64 -12.17 -8.08
C PRO A 265 -23.75 -12.57 -9.26
N ARG A 266 -24.24 -13.51 -10.09
CA ARG A 266 -23.60 -13.85 -11.36
C ARG A 266 -23.78 -12.69 -12.34
N LEU A 267 -22.69 -11.97 -12.60
CA LEU A 267 -22.68 -10.79 -13.48
C LEU A 267 -22.59 -11.15 -14.96
N ASP A 268 -22.19 -12.37 -15.28
CA ASP A 268 -21.99 -12.91 -16.62
C ASP A 268 -23.28 -13.44 -17.27
N ASP A 269 -24.36 -13.59 -16.51
CA ASP A 269 -25.65 -14.04 -17.02
C ASP A 269 -26.46 -12.86 -17.60
N SER A 270 -26.44 -12.73 -18.92
CA SER A 270 -27.17 -11.68 -19.65
C SER A 270 -28.69 -11.72 -19.48
N LYS A 271 -29.25 -12.84 -18.99
CA LYS A 271 -30.68 -12.97 -18.70
C LYS A 271 -31.04 -12.49 -17.29
N LEU A 272 -30.06 -12.38 -16.38
CA LEU A 272 -30.28 -12.00 -14.99
C LEU A 272 -30.36 -10.48 -14.84
N LYS A 273 -31.55 -9.91 -15.11
CA LYS A 273 -31.79 -8.46 -14.98
C LYS A 273 -31.96 -8.00 -13.53
N ARG A 274 -32.57 -8.84 -12.69
CA ARG A 274 -32.86 -8.57 -11.28
C ARG A 274 -32.76 -9.86 -10.48
N THR A 275 -32.31 -9.73 -9.24
CA THR A 275 -32.25 -10.84 -8.29
C THR A 275 -32.48 -10.33 -6.87
N GLU A 276 -33.03 -11.17 -6.01
CA GLU A 276 -33.25 -10.86 -4.61
C GLU A 276 -32.21 -11.60 -3.77
N VAL A 277 -31.57 -10.85 -2.88
CA VAL A 277 -30.52 -11.38 -2.01
C VAL A 277 -30.83 -11.00 -0.58
N GLN A 278 -30.86 -12.00 0.30
CA GLN A 278 -31.06 -11.79 1.72
C GLN A 278 -29.75 -11.42 2.41
N CYS A 279 -29.77 -10.35 3.20
CA CYS A 279 -28.63 -9.99 4.05
C CYS A 279 -28.43 -11.01 5.15
N LEU A 280 -27.20 -11.52 5.29
CA LEU A 280 -26.87 -12.52 6.31
C LEU A 280 -26.85 -11.98 7.74
N GLN A 281 -26.84 -10.65 7.90
CA GLN A 281 -26.78 -10.00 9.21
C GLN A 281 -28.14 -9.48 9.69
N CYS A 282 -28.89 -8.76 8.85
CA CYS A 282 -30.18 -8.17 9.23
C CYS A 282 -31.41 -8.88 8.62
N ASN A 283 -31.21 -9.91 7.79
CA ASN A 283 -32.26 -10.66 7.09
C ASN A 283 -33.14 -9.84 6.12
N ILE A 284 -32.79 -8.59 5.84
CA ILE A 284 -33.50 -7.77 4.85
C ILE A 284 -33.21 -8.32 3.44
N VAL A 285 -34.27 -8.51 2.67
CA VAL A 285 -34.20 -8.86 1.25
C VAL A 285 -33.90 -7.61 0.44
N CYS A 286 -32.80 -7.64 -0.29
CA CYS A 286 -32.33 -6.55 -1.14
C CYS A 286 -32.53 -6.92 -2.60
N THR A 287 -33.19 -6.07 -3.37
CA THR A 287 -33.29 -6.22 -4.83
C THR A 287 -32.02 -5.66 -5.47
N ILE A 288 -31.34 -6.51 -6.25
CA ILE A 288 -30.08 -6.19 -6.92
C ILE A 288 -30.29 -6.25 -8.43
N GLU A 289 -29.70 -5.30 -9.15
CA GLU A 289 -29.69 -5.24 -10.61
C GLU A 289 -28.27 -5.52 -11.11
N PRO A 290 -27.95 -6.77 -11.49
CA PRO A 290 -26.60 -7.16 -11.92
C PRO A 290 -26.00 -6.26 -13.01
N PRO A 291 -26.74 -5.77 -14.03
CA PRO A 291 -26.20 -4.84 -15.00
C PRO A 291 -25.68 -3.53 -14.37
N ALA A 292 -26.42 -2.95 -13.42
CA ALA A 292 -26.01 -1.74 -12.72
C ALA A 292 -24.76 -1.97 -11.85
N ILE A 293 -24.65 -3.16 -11.24
CA ILE A 293 -23.45 -3.57 -10.50
C ILE A 293 -22.25 -3.70 -11.44
N ALA A 294 -22.42 -4.36 -12.58
CA ALA A 294 -21.37 -4.54 -13.58
C ALA A 294 -20.88 -3.19 -14.14
N ASP A 295 -21.81 -2.27 -14.45
CA ASP A 295 -21.48 -0.91 -14.87
C ASP A 295 -20.73 -0.13 -13.79
N ALA A 296 -21.14 -0.26 -12.52
CA ALA A 296 -20.46 0.41 -11.40
C ALA A 296 -19.05 -0.16 -11.15
N ILE A 297 -18.83 -1.47 -11.34
CA ILE A 297 -17.49 -2.08 -11.31
C ILE A 297 -16.65 -1.48 -12.42
N ARG A 298 -17.13 -1.55 -13.67
CA ARG A 298 -16.38 -1.08 -14.85
C ARG A 298 -16.02 0.40 -14.72
N LEU A 299 -17.00 1.25 -14.39
CA LEU A 299 -16.79 2.68 -14.18
C LEU A 299 -15.78 2.96 -13.05
N GLY A 300 -15.88 2.24 -11.94
CA GLY A 300 -14.98 2.41 -10.81
C GLY A 300 -13.56 1.92 -11.09
N GLU A 301 -13.39 0.83 -11.85
CA GLU A 301 -12.10 0.29 -12.27
C GLU A 301 -11.40 1.20 -13.29
N GLU A 302 -12.09 1.59 -14.37
CA GLU A 302 -11.57 2.53 -15.36
C GLU A 302 -11.21 3.88 -14.72
N GLY A 303 -12.09 4.39 -13.85
CA GLY A 303 -11.87 5.65 -13.15
C GLY A 303 -10.73 5.60 -12.13
N LEU A 304 -10.56 4.47 -11.44
CA LEU A 304 -9.43 4.25 -10.54
C LEU A 304 -8.11 4.23 -11.31
N GLU A 305 -8.03 3.50 -12.42
CA GLU A 305 -6.83 3.43 -13.27
C GLU A 305 -6.40 4.84 -13.71
N ARG A 306 -7.34 5.66 -14.18
CA ARG A 306 -7.06 7.06 -14.56
C ARG A 306 -6.64 7.93 -13.37
N ALA A 307 -7.24 7.75 -12.21
CA ALA A 307 -6.84 8.51 -11.02
C ALA A 307 -5.44 8.11 -10.54
N GLU A 308 -5.08 6.83 -10.60
CA GLU A 308 -3.74 6.32 -10.25
C GLU A 308 -2.67 6.83 -11.23
N GLU A 309 -2.97 6.92 -12.52
CA GLU A 309 -2.08 7.52 -13.54
C GLU A 309 -1.77 9.00 -13.25
N LEU A 310 -2.74 9.74 -12.73
CA LEU A 310 -2.65 11.20 -12.53
C LEU A 310 -2.19 11.60 -11.13
N GLN A 311 -2.17 10.69 -10.15
CA GLN A 311 -2.01 11.04 -8.73
C GLN A 311 -0.74 11.87 -8.42
N PHE A 312 0.33 11.72 -9.21
CA PHE A 312 1.58 12.45 -9.03
C PHE A 312 1.75 13.63 -10.00
N SER A 313 1.19 13.54 -11.21
CA SER A 313 1.36 14.55 -12.26
C SER A 313 0.28 15.65 -12.21
N ASP A 314 -0.95 15.29 -11.85
CA ASP A 314 -2.10 16.17 -11.69
C ASP A 314 -2.99 15.68 -10.53
N PRO A 315 -2.54 15.88 -9.27
CA PRO A 315 -3.25 15.41 -8.08
C PRO A 315 -4.64 16.04 -7.93
N GLU A 316 -4.84 17.26 -8.43
CA GLU A 316 -6.16 17.93 -8.41
C GLU A 316 -7.17 17.21 -9.29
N ARG A 317 -6.74 16.76 -10.47
CA ARG A 317 -7.61 15.96 -11.35
C ARG A 317 -7.84 14.56 -10.81
N ALA A 318 -6.83 13.91 -10.23
CA ALA A 318 -7.00 12.63 -9.53
C ALA A 318 -8.01 12.75 -8.37
N PHE A 319 -7.95 13.85 -7.63
CA PHE A 319 -8.91 14.16 -6.57
C PHE A 319 -10.32 14.30 -7.12
N LYS A 320 -10.52 15.08 -8.18
CA LYS A 320 -11.84 15.21 -8.84
C LYS A 320 -12.41 13.86 -9.30
N TYR A 321 -11.59 12.98 -9.87
CA TYR A 321 -12.03 11.64 -10.24
C TYR A 321 -12.54 10.87 -9.03
N THR A 322 -11.72 10.76 -7.98
CA THR A 322 -12.09 9.99 -6.79
C THR A 322 -13.33 10.55 -6.07
N SER A 323 -13.42 11.88 -5.91
CA SER A 323 -14.57 12.56 -5.28
C SER A 323 -15.88 12.31 -6.03
N ASN A 324 -15.85 12.28 -7.36
CA ASN A 324 -17.05 12.07 -8.17
C ASN A 324 -17.45 10.60 -8.25
N LEU A 325 -16.48 9.68 -8.29
CA LEU A 325 -16.73 8.24 -8.46
C LEU A 325 -17.17 7.56 -7.17
N ILE A 326 -16.62 7.95 -6.02
CA ILE A 326 -16.92 7.30 -4.74
C ILE A 326 -18.43 7.26 -4.45
N PRO A 327 -19.21 8.35 -4.56
CA PRO A 327 -20.67 8.32 -4.33
C PRO A 327 -21.46 7.50 -5.37
N MET A 328 -20.92 7.31 -6.57
CA MET A 328 -21.53 6.47 -7.60
C MET A 328 -21.34 4.98 -7.29
N VAL A 329 -20.21 4.63 -6.69
CA VAL A 329 -19.81 3.25 -6.37
C VAL A 329 -20.27 2.85 -4.96
N SER A 330 -20.15 3.71 -3.96
CA SER A 330 -20.42 3.43 -2.53
C SER A 330 -21.87 3.08 -2.20
N ARG A 331 -22.82 3.44 -3.09
CA ARG A 331 -24.22 3.03 -2.96
C ARG A 331 -24.43 1.53 -3.19
N PHE A 332 -23.54 0.88 -3.93
CA PHE A 332 -23.66 -0.53 -4.31
C PHE A 332 -22.76 -1.45 -3.47
N PHE A 333 -21.57 -0.98 -3.12
CA PHE A 333 -20.51 -1.85 -2.58
C PHE A 333 -20.27 -1.62 -1.10
N HIS A 334 -20.00 -2.70 -0.38
CA HIS A 334 -19.48 -2.60 0.98
C HIS A 334 -18.09 -1.91 0.92
N PRO A 335 -17.68 -1.10 1.92
CA PRO A 335 -16.38 -0.41 1.94
C PRO A 335 -15.15 -1.29 1.70
N SER A 336 -15.26 -2.61 1.92
CA SER A 336 -14.19 -3.59 1.68
C SER A 336 -14.04 -4.04 0.23
N ALA A 337 -15.04 -3.80 -0.60
CA ALA A 337 -15.09 -4.37 -1.94
C ALA A 337 -14.32 -3.53 -2.96
N HIS A 338 -13.76 -4.21 -3.97
CA HIS A 338 -13.21 -3.54 -5.15
C HIS A 338 -14.34 -3.12 -6.10
N PRO A 339 -14.30 -1.93 -6.73
CA PRO A 339 -13.22 -0.92 -6.71
C PRO A 339 -13.27 0.11 -5.56
N LEU A 340 -14.33 0.12 -4.75
CA LEU A 340 -14.58 1.14 -3.72
C LEU A 340 -13.42 1.30 -2.71
N LEU A 341 -12.89 0.20 -2.20
CA LEU A 341 -11.79 0.25 -1.22
C LEU A 341 -10.55 0.92 -1.82
N ALA A 342 -10.22 0.60 -3.07
CA ALA A 342 -9.05 1.15 -3.74
C ALA A 342 -9.23 2.65 -4.04
N LEU A 343 -10.41 3.05 -4.54
CA LEU A 343 -10.77 4.46 -4.71
C LEU A 343 -10.70 5.22 -3.39
N SER A 344 -11.23 4.65 -2.30
CA SER A 344 -11.24 5.30 -0.98
C SER A 344 -9.83 5.48 -0.42
N ARG A 345 -8.91 4.52 -0.66
CA ARG A 345 -7.50 4.64 -0.25
C ARG A 345 -6.76 5.72 -1.03
N LEU A 346 -6.95 5.78 -2.35
CA LEU A 346 -6.34 6.84 -3.16
C LEU A 346 -6.89 8.21 -2.78
N HIS A 347 -8.21 8.32 -2.60
CA HIS A 347 -8.86 9.56 -2.17
C HIS A 347 -8.34 10.06 -0.83
N LEU A 348 -8.20 9.16 0.16
CA LEU A 348 -7.62 9.48 1.46
C LEU A 348 -6.18 9.97 1.33
N SER A 349 -5.35 9.31 0.52
CA SER A 349 -3.98 9.77 0.28
C SER A 349 -3.93 11.18 -0.32
N LEU A 350 -4.85 11.50 -1.24
CA LEU A 350 -4.95 12.83 -1.84
C LEU A 350 -5.44 13.89 -0.83
N LEU A 351 -6.41 13.53 0.00
CA LEU A 351 -6.89 14.41 1.08
C LEU A 351 -5.78 14.70 2.10
N ILE A 352 -5.04 13.69 2.55
CA ILE A 352 -3.94 13.86 3.51
C ILE A 352 -2.89 14.83 2.95
N SER A 353 -2.49 14.67 1.69
CA SER A 353 -1.54 15.58 1.04
C SER A 353 -2.05 17.03 0.91
N ARG A 354 -3.37 17.25 0.97
CA ARG A 354 -3.99 18.57 0.89
C ARG A 354 -4.24 19.22 2.25
N LEU A 355 -4.20 18.45 3.35
CA LEU A 355 -4.53 18.97 4.69
C LEU A 355 -3.63 20.13 5.14
N ASP A 356 -2.38 20.12 4.71
CA ASP A 356 -1.43 21.21 5.01
C ASP A 356 -1.82 22.53 4.33
N LEU A 357 -2.49 22.46 3.18
CA LEU A 357 -2.91 23.61 2.38
C LEU A 357 -4.32 24.08 2.74
N ASP A 358 -5.21 23.15 3.05
CA ASP A 358 -6.60 23.41 3.36
C ASP A 358 -7.04 22.54 4.54
N ARG A 359 -7.21 23.16 5.71
CA ARG A 359 -7.67 22.46 6.91
C ARG A 359 -9.18 22.23 6.93
N SER A 360 -9.95 22.86 6.03
CA SER A 360 -11.41 22.70 5.98
C SER A 360 -11.83 21.29 5.53
N ILE A 361 -10.94 20.57 4.83
CA ILE A 361 -11.18 19.20 4.38
C ILE A 361 -10.91 18.13 5.46
N LEU A 362 -10.56 18.52 6.69
CA LEU A 362 -10.25 17.58 7.78
C LEU A 362 -11.39 16.59 8.07
N ASP A 363 -12.62 17.08 8.07
CA ASP A 363 -13.80 16.24 8.26
C ASP A 363 -13.91 15.19 7.13
N GLU A 364 -13.73 15.59 5.88
CA GLU A 364 -13.77 14.64 4.76
C GLU A 364 -12.62 13.62 4.83
N ALA A 365 -11.42 14.03 5.26
CA ALA A 365 -10.29 13.13 5.49
C ALA A 365 -10.59 12.09 6.58
N ILE A 366 -11.21 12.49 7.70
CA ILE A 366 -11.62 11.56 8.76
C ILE A 366 -12.68 10.57 8.24
N ARG A 367 -13.67 11.05 7.49
CA ARG A 367 -14.70 10.18 6.88
C ARG A 367 -14.09 9.17 5.91
N ALA A 368 -13.18 9.62 5.04
CA ALA A 368 -12.46 8.75 4.12
C ALA A 368 -11.61 7.73 4.87
N ALA A 369 -10.88 8.13 5.92
CA ALA A 369 -10.09 7.24 6.76
C ALA A 369 -10.95 6.21 7.51
N ALA A 370 -12.11 6.60 8.02
CA ALA A 370 -13.05 5.67 8.66
C ALA A 370 -13.60 4.64 7.66
N ARG A 371 -13.94 5.07 6.44
CA ARG A 371 -14.38 4.17 5.35
C ARG A 371 -13.29 3.16 4.97
N VAL A 372 -12.04 3.62 4.85
CA VAL A 372 -10.88 2.73 4.60
C VAL A 372 -10.66 1.77 5.76
N ALA A 373 -10.73 2.25 7.02
CA ALA A 373 -10.59 1.41 8.21
C ALA A 373 -11.67 0.32 8.27
N ALA A 374 -12.93 0.66 8.01
CA ALA A 374 -14.03 -0.30 7.94
C ALA A 374 -13.80 -1.34 6.84
N GLY A 375 -13.40 -0.89 5.65
CA GLY A 375 -13.11 -1.78 4.52
C GLY A 375 -11.96 -2.74 4.81
N ILE A 376 -10.82 -2.22 5.27
CA ILE A 376 -9.62 -3.01 5.60
C ILE A 376 -9.90 -4.01 6.73
N SER A 377 -10.65 -3.62 7.76
CA SER A 377 -10.95 -4.50 8.89
C SER A 377 -11.86 -5.68 8.52
N ALA A 378 -12.64 -5.55 7.45
CA ALA A 378 -13.47 -6.62 6.92
C ALA A 378 -12.70 -7.60 5.99
N VAL A 379 -11.49 -7.25 5.55
CA VAL A 379 -10.67 -8.10 4.67
C VAL A 379 -9.41 -8.64 5.33
N LEU A 380 -8.88 -7.96 6.35
CA LEU A 380 -7.64 -8.34 7.03
C LEU A 380 -7.89 -8.69 8.50
N PRO A 381 -7.22 -9.74 9.02
CA PRO A 381 -7.36 -10.15 10.41
C PRO A 381 -6.79 -9.09 11.36
N ALA A 382 -7.19 -9.17 12.63
CA ALA A 382 -6.64 -8.32 13.69
C ALA A 382 -5.14 -8.57 13.84
N GLY A 383 -4.36 -7.51 14.00
CA GLY A 383 -2.90 -7.59 14.08
C GLY A 383 -2.19 -7.57 12.73
N HIS A 384 -2.92 -7.53 11.61
CA HIS A 384 -2.30 -7.34 10.31
C HIS A 384 -1.70 -5.90 10.20
N PRO A 385 -0.44 -5.73 9.74
CA PRO A 385 0.24 -4.42 9.70
C PRO A 385 -0.55 -3.33 8.97
N VAL A 386 -1.11 -3.65 7.80
CA VAL A 386 -1.93 -2.70 7.02
C VAL A 386 -3.12 -2.20 7.82
N ARG A 387 -3.83 -3.09 8.54
CA ARG A 387 -4.97 -2.72 9.38
C ARG A 387 -4.53 -1.84 10.56
N ALA A 388 -3.43 -2.22 11.20
CA ALA A 388 -2.83 -1.48 12.30
C ALA A 388 -2.43 -0.04 11.90
N VAL A 389 -1.77 0.13 10.74
CA VAL A 389 -1.40 1.44 10.19
C VAL A 389 -2.63 2.25 9.79
N THR A 390 -3.65 1.63 9.22
CA THR A 390 -4.92 2.31 8.90
C THR A 390 -5.60 2.87 10.15
N TYR A 391 -5.62 2.14 11.27
CA TYR A 391 -6.11 2.69 12.54
C TYR A 391 -5.21 3.80 13.09
N ALA A 392 -3.89 3.66 12.96
CA ALA A 392 -2.97 4.71 13.38
C ALA A 392 -3.21 6.01 12.61
N GLU A 393 -3.42 5.93 11.29
CA GLU A 393 -3.74 7.07 10.42
C GLU A 393 -5.06 7.73 10.80
N LEU A 394 -6.14 6.94 10.97
CA LEU A 394 -7.42 7.46 11.42
C LEU A 394 -7.34 8.10 12.81
N GLY A 395 -6.65 7.46 13.75
CA GLY A 395 -6.43 7.99 15.10
C GLY A 395 -5.68 9.33 15.09
N LYS A 396 -4.66 9.45 14.22
CA LYS A 396 -3.92 10.70 14.00
C LYS A 396 -4.83 11.79 13.43
N LEU A 397 -5.64 11.48 12.40
CA LEU A 397 -6.59 12.44 11.81
C LEU A 397 -7.65 12.89 12.82
N LEU A 398 -8.18 11.97 13.63
CA LEU A 398 -9.13 12.32 14.69
C LEU A 398 -8.50 13.24 15.76
N ALA A 399 -7.20 13.14 15.99
CA ALA A 399 -6.46 13.96 16.95
C ALA A 399 -6.05 15.35 16.43
N VAL A 400 -6.18 15.63 15.13
CA VAL A 400 -5.89 16.97 14.57
C VAL A 400 -6.90 17.97 15.10
N ASP A 401 -6.44 19.16 15.52
CA ASP A 401 -7.32 20.23 15.99
C ASP A 401 -8.40 20.58 14.96
N GLU A 402 -9.62 20.81 15.45
CA GLU A 402 -10.73 21.25 14.63
C GLU A 402 -10.45 22.62 14.01
N TYR A 403 -10.64 22.71 12.70
CA TYR A 403 -10.50 23.96 11.97
C TYR A 403 -11.82 24.74 11.97
N TYR A 404 -11.73 26.02 12.34
CA TYR A 404 -12.81 27.00 12.25
C TYR A 404 -12.25 28.25 11.58
N PRO A 405 -12.89 28.78 10.51
CA PRO A 405 -12.45 30.00 9.85
C PRO A 405 -12.36 31.19 10.84
N GLU A 406 -11.36 32.06 10.67
CA GLU A 406 -11.20 33.24 11.52
C GLU A 406 -12.46 34.12 11.51
N GLY A 407 -12.91 34.53 12.69
CA GLY A 407 -14.11 35.36 12.86
C GLY A 407 -15.44 34.61 12.79
N GLN A 408 -15.44 33.28 12.63
CA GLN A 408 -16.65 32.46 12.76
C GLN A 408 -16.61 31.67 14.07
N GLU A 409 -17.67 31.78 14.87
CA GLU A 409 -17.84 30.88 16.00
C GLU A 409 -18.02 29.44 15.50
N PRO A 410 -17.47 28.44 16.21
CA PRO A 410 -17.69 27.05 15.86
C PRO A 410 -19.21 26.76 15.91
N PRO A 411 -19.80 26.18 14.84
CA PRO A 411 -21.20 25.82 14.85
C PRO A 411 -21.50 24.89 16.03
N GLU A 412 -22.66 25.07 16.67
CA GLU A 412 -23.06 24.18 17.76
C GLU A 412 -23.15 22.73 17.23
N PRO A 413 -22.41 21.78 17.84
CA PRO A 413 -22.44 20.40 17.39
C PRO A 413 -23.82 19.79 17.62
N THR A 414 -24.28 19.02 16.65
CA THR A 414 -25.55 18.30 16.76
C THR A 414 -25.51 17.26 17.88
N SER A 415 -26.68 16.85 18.38
CA SER A 415 -26.79 15.77 19.38
C SER A 415 -26.14 14.48 18.91
N ALA A 416 -26.19 14.20 17.60
CA ALA A 416 -25.50 13.09 16.98
C ALA A 416 -23.99 13.24 17.23
N GLN A 417 -23.36 14.36 16.84
CA GLN A 417 -21.91 14.61 16.97
C GLN A 417 -21.37 14.64 18.41
N LEU A 418 -22.24 14.67 19.40
CA LEU A 418 -21.92 14.58 20.83
C LEU A 418 -22.23 13.19 21.43
N ASP A 419 -22.65 12.22 20.62
CA ASP A 419 -23.04 10.89 21.09
C ASP A 419 -21.82 10.10 21.60
N PRO A 420 -21.80 9.68 22.88
CA PRO A 420 -20.73 8.88 23.42
C PRO A 420 -20.63 7.44 22.88
N LYS A 421 -21.59 7.01 22.06
CA LYS A 421 -21.57 5.70 21.39
C LYS A 421 -21.03 5.79 19.96
N ALA A 422 -20.58 6.97 19.54
CA ALA A 422 -19.89 7.19 18.30
C ALA A 422 -18.81 6.15 18.03
N ASN A 423 -18.94 5.39 16.94
CA ASN A 423 -17.96 4.38 16.53
C ASN A 423 -17.53 4.57 15.06
N LEU A 424 -16.64 3.70 14.59
CA LEU A 424 -16.05 3.82 13.26
C LEU A 424 -17.06 3.68 12.12
N THR A 425 -18.04 2.78 12.27
CA THR A 425 -19.07 2.55 11.24
C THR A 425 -20.06 3.70 11.15
N TRP A 426 -20.27 4.38 12.27
CA TRP A 426 -21.00 5.64 12.32
C TRP A 426 -20.27 6.78 11.59
N VAL A 427 -18.95 6.93 11.80
CA VAL A 427 -18.12 7.95 11.11
C VAL A 427 -17.94 7.65 9.62
N ALA A 428 -17.89 6.37 9.23
CA ALA A 428 -17.83 5.95 7.84
C ALA A 428 -19.14 6.19 7.06
N GLY A 429 -20.26 6.40 7.77
CA GLY A 429 -21.55 6.73 7.19
C GLY A 429 -21.66 8.21 6.83
N ASP A 430 -22.34 8.51 5.73
CA ASP A 430 -22.44 9.89 5.22
C ASP A 430 -23.44 10.76 6.04
N GLU A 431 -24.30 10.16 6.87
CA GLU A 431 -25.50 10.84 7.41
C GLU A 431 -25.39 11.30 8.87
N MET A 432 -24.50 10.72 9.68
CA MET A 432 -24.54 10.94 11.12
C MET A 432 -23.53 11.97 11.65
N GLY A 433 -22.75 12.58 10.76
CA GLY A 433 -21.75 13.58 11.10
C GLY A 433 -20.50 13.00 11.77
N ILE A 434 -19.48 13.84 11.91
CA ILE A 434 -18.22 13.46 12.56
C ILE A 434 -18.26 13.98 14.00
N PRO A 435 -17.90 13.15 15.00
CA PRO A 435 -17.85 13.58 16.38
C PRO A 435 -17.03 14.86 16.53
N LYS A 436 -17.42 15.72 17.46
CA LYS A 436 -16.74 17.00 17.72
C LYS A 436 -16.25 17.10 19.16
N GLY A 437 -15.29 18.00 19.38
CA GLY A 437 -14.70 18.30 20.67
C GLY A 437 -14.21 17.06 21.42
N PHE A 438 -14.65 16.94 22.68
CA PHE A 438 -14.24 15.86 23.57
C PHE A 438 -14.56 14.45 23.02
N GLU A 439 -15.69 14.29 22.34
CA GLU A 439 -16.13 12.99 21.81
C GLU A 439 -15.23 12.54 20.66
N ARG A 440 -14.78 13.49 19.83
CA ARG A 440 -13.77 13.24 18.79
C ARG A 440 -12.44 12.80 19.39
N LEU A 441 -11.98 13.52 20.42
CA LEU A 441 -10.73 13.22 21.09
C LEU A 441 -10.76 11.86 21.81
N ARG A 442 -11.91 11.49 22.41
CA ARG A 442 -12.12 10.17 22.99
C ARG A 442 -12.07 9.07 21.93
N LEU A 443 -12.68 9.30 20.76
CA LEU A 443 -12.60 8.36 19.63
C LEU A 443 -11.18 8.25 19.09
N ALA A 444 -10.43 9.37 19.02
CA ALA A 444 -9.02 9.38 18.64
C ALA A 444 -8.19 8.47 19.56
N HIS A 445 -8.33 8.65 20.88
CA HIS A 445 -7.64 7.83 21.88
C HIS A 445 -7.99 6.34 21.72
N HIS A 446 -9.28 6.00 21.62
CA HIS A 446 -9.70 4.61 21.45
C HIS A 446 -9.12 3.98 20.18
N THR A 447 -9.17 4.70 19.07
CA THR A 447 -8.64 4.24 17.77
C THR A 447 -7.12 4.05 17.82
N LEU A 448 -6.38 4.96 18.46
CA LEU A 448 -4.93 4.84 18.65
C LEU A 448 -4.55 3.67 19.57
N MET A 449 -5.33 3.41 20.61
CA MET A 449 -5.11 2.25 21.49
C MET A 449 -5.35 0.93 20.76
N GLN A 450 -6.36 0.87 19.88
CA GLN A 450 -6.56 -0.26 19.00
C GLN A 450 -5.39 -0.41 18.01
N ALA A 451 -4.97 0.69 17.37
CA ALA A 451 -3.82 0.69 16.48
C ALA A 451 -2.57 0.15 17.19
N ARG A 452 -2.28 0.63 18.41
CA ARG A 452 -1.15 0.16 19.23
C ARG A 452 -1.19 -1.34 19.47
N GLN A 453 -2.36 -1.88 19.86
CA GLN A 453 -2.50 -3.31 20.12
C GLN A 453 -2.21 -4.14 18.87
N GLU A 454 -2.69 -3.69 17.71
CA GLU A 454 -2.45 -4.39 16.45
C GLU A 454 -1.02 -4.19 15.92
N LEU A 455 -0.40 -3.02 16.14
CA LEU A 455 0.99 -2.75 15.76
C LEU A 455 1.96 -3.65 16.53
N LEU A 456 1.71 -3.90 17.82
CA LEU A 456 2.50 -4.86 18.62
C LEU A 456 2.49 -6.27 18.01
N ILE A 457 1.38 -6.65 17.36
CA ILE A 457 1.30 -7.92 16.64
C ILE A 457 2.02 -7.78 15.30
N GLY A 458 1.57 -6.91 14.40
CA GLY A 458 2.01 -6.87 13.00
C GLY A 458 3.45 -6.40 12.77
N PHE A 459 4.01 -5.60 13.69
CA PHE A 459 5.40 -5.15 13.63
C PHE A 459 6.28 -5.79 14.71
N GLY A 460 5.72 -6.70 15.52
CA GLY A 460 6.43 -7.44 16.54
C GLY A 460 6.47 -6.77 17.92
N HIS A 461 6.26 -7.56 18.97
CA HIS A 461 6.27 -7.08 20.35
C HIS A 461 7.68 -6.68 20.81
N SER A 462 8.71 -7.41 20.39
CA SER A 462 10.11 -7.07 20.65
C SER A 462 10.52 -5.71 20.06
N GLU A 463 9.82 -5.31 18.99
CA GLU A 463 10.06 -4.05 18.29
C GLU A 463 9.20 -2.90 18.83
N GLU A 464 8.38 -3.15 19.87
CA GLU A 464 7.41 -2.21 20.42
C GLU A 464 6.41 -1.70 19.36
N GLY A 465 6.07 -2.55 18.39
CA GLY A 465 5.23 -2.18 17.24
C GLY A 465 5.95 -1.31 16.20
N GLY A 466 7.29 -1.30 16.20
CA GLY A 466 8.11 -0.54 15.27
C GLY A 466 8.06 0.97 15.50
N ALA A 467 8.53 1.75 14.53
CA ALA A 467 8.52 3.21 14.61
C ALA A 467 7.10 3.77 14.77
N VAL A 468 6.14 3.23 14.01
CA VAL A 468 4.73 3.66 14.09
C VAL A 468 4.12 3.33 15.46
N GLY A 469 4.44 2.16 16.04
CA GLY A 469 3.98 1.78 17.38
C GLY A 469 4.43 2.75 18.47
N LYS A 470 5.67 3.23 18.38
CA LYS A 470 6.22 4.25 19.31
C LYS A 470 5.53 5.59 19.16
N GLU A 471 5.37 6.07 17.92
CA GLU A 471 4.65 7.32 17.64
C GLU A 471 3.21 7.28 18.16
N VAL A 472 2.49 6.18 17.88
CA VAL A 472 1.10 5.98 18.33
C VAL A 472 1.02 5.93 19.84
N THR A 473 1.96 5.24 20.51
CA THR A 473 1.99 5.16 21.97
C THR A 473 2.20 6.53 22.61
N GLU A 474 3.11 7.33 22.07
CA GLU A 474 3.38 8.67 22.57
C GLU A 474 2.20 9.63 22.32
N LEU A 475 1.58 9.55 21.14
CA LEU A 475 0.39 10.36 20.82
C LEU A 475 -0.80 9.99 21.71
N ALA A 476 -1.06 8.70 21.90
CA ALA A 476 -2.14 8.22 22.78
C ALA A 476 -1.93 8.74 24.22
N ARG A 477 -0.70 8.70 24.73
CA ARG A 477 -0.34 9.24 26.05
C ARG A 477 -0.64 10.73 26.18
N LYS A 478 -0.33 11.54 25.16
CA LYS A 478 -0.64 12.98 25.14
C LYS A 478 -2.15 13.23 25.17
N ILE A 479 -2.90 12.50 24.34
CA ILE A 479 -4.35 12.62 24.28
C ILE A 479 -5.00 12.18 25.61
N GLU A 480 -4.49 11.13 26.24
CA GLU A 480 -5.00 10.67 27.55
C GLU A 480 -4.85 11.77 28.62
N GLN A 481 -3.73 12.47 28.63
CA GLN A 481 -3.50 13.62 29.52
C GLN A 481 -4.50 14.74 29.26
N GLU A 482 -4.75 15.05 27.98
CA GLU A 482 -5.73 16.06 27.59
C GLU A 482 -7.15 15.66 28.02
N VAL A 483 -7.58 14.43 27.70
CA VAL A 483 -8.88 13.86 28.11
C VAL A 483 -9.05 13.92 29.63
N ALA A 484 -8.00 13.67 30.40
CA ALA A 484 -8.04 13.78 31.87
C ALA A 484 -8.25 15.23 32.35
N ILE A 485 -7.67 16.21 31.67
CA ILE A 485 -7.91 17.65 31.95
C ILE A 485 -9.37 18.01 31.67
N TRP A 486 -9.91 17.59 30.51
CA TRP A 486 -11.31 17.82 30.15
C TRP A 486 -12.29 17.22 31.16
N ARG A 487 -12.01 16.01 31.67
CA ARG A 487 -12.82 15.38 32.73
C ARG A 487 -12.79 16.16 34.04
N LYS A 488 -11.62 16.69 34.43
CA LYS A 488 -11.47 17.51 35.64
C LYS A 488 -12.16 18.88 35.50
N ALA A 489 -12.24 19.42 34.28
CA ALA A 489 -12.90 20.68 33.97
C ALA A 489 -14.43 20.60 33.86
N GLY A 490 -15.04 19.44 34.18
CA GLY A 490 -16.51 19.31 34.24
C GLY A 490 -17.20 18.94 32.93
N GLY A 491 -16.46 18.43 31.92
CA GLY A 491 -17.03 17.79 30.74
C GLY A 491 -17.93 18.69 29.88
N GLY A 492 -17.33 19.42 28.94
CA GLY A 492 -18.07 19.98 27.79
C GLY A 492 -17.93 21.47 27.52
N LYS A 493 -17.31 22.27 28.40
CA LYS A 493 -16.97 23.67 28.08
C LYS A 493 -15.46 23.76 27.86
N ARG A 494 -15.04 24.16 26.65
CA ARG A 494 -13.65 24.59 26.41
C ARG A 494 -13.25 25.56 27.52
N PRO A 495 -12.07 25.45 28.14
CA PRO A 495 -11.56 26.56 28.94
C PRO A 495 -11.49 27.78 28.01
N VAL A 496 -12.24 28.82 28.36
CA VAL A 496 -12.15 30.12 27.70
C VAL A 496 -10.70 30.54 27.83
N SER A 497 -10.04 30.79 26.71
CA SER A 497 -8.68 31.34 26.69
C SER A 497 -8.64 32.57 27.58
N ILE A 498 -7.90 32.49 28.67
CA ILE A 498 -7.58 33.65 29.48
C ILE A 498 -6.60 34.47 28.65
N SER A 499 -7.00 35.70 28.35
CA SER A 499 -6.31 36.74 27.58
C SER A 499 -4.85 36.92 27.93
#